data_AF-A0A4R4MZ79-F1
#
_entry.id   AF-A0A4R4MZ79-F1
#
_cell.length_a   1.000
_cell.length_b   1.000
_cell.length_c   1.000
_cell.angle_alpha   90.00
_cell.angle_beta   90.00
_cell.angle_gamma   90.00
#
_symmetry.space_group_name_H-M   'P 1'
#
loop_
_entity.id
_entity.type
_entity.pdbx_description
1 polymer ?
#
loop_
_entity_poly.entity_id
_entity_poly.type
_entity_poly.pdbx_seq_one_letter_code
_entity_poly.pdbx_strand_id
1 'polypeptide(L)'
;ALESLLDAPFALAGVVAGSALTAAYALRFLWGAFAAKPGVAARPVGRVPAAMFAPAALLSVLGLVLAPAASSYAEAMSPYTEAFRDPGHETHLVVWSGFGPPLLMSVVALAAGVLLFAAREPVARAGAMLPALDSSQVFWIIVRRLDRFAVQLTGLVQRGSVPDYLMLTMLATVGVGVFAVAYGGGPRLDVPVVAWQRPGQPVIAVLVLAAAVLALLVRASIHLAVVVGLLGYGTALLFLAHGSPDLALTQFLAETLLLVVFALVLRRLPIDSGRGRLPFPVRLGLGLAVGAVVTGAGMLASSARDVVPVGALMATAAPEAGARNIVTALIVDIRAWDTLGESTVLVVLTLGVTSLVFLRRRSYRIEPAEAEHPTAEAHWLASTLPRGPRALAFDVVARLTFHTVLLLSVFLLFVGHSGVGGGFAGGIVAGLAIAVRYLAGGRNELAVAVPVHAGVLMGVGLTLSAGTAVIGLLFGSAALDMLATDVSVPLVGHVHLSTGLLFDLGVYISVIGMVQDVLRGLGAELDRQIDAEEGG
;
A
#
# COMPACT_ATOMS: atom_id res chain seq x y z
N ALA A 1 -59.08 -13.68 -13.89
CA ALA A 1 -58.56 -12.32 -14.19
C ALA A 1 -59.59 -11.21 -13.94
N LEU A 2 -60.78 -11.25 -14.53
CA LEU A 2 -61.80 -10.23 -14.24
C LEU A 2 -62.32 -10.33 -12.80
N GLU A 3 -62.67 -11.53 -12.32
CA GLU A 3 -63.12 -11.76 -10.94
C GLU A 3 -62.10 -11.25 -9.91
N SER A 4 -60.81 -11.57 -10.09
CA SER A 4 -59.73 -11.06 -9.24
C SER A 4 -59.53 -9.54 -9.31
N LEU A 5 -59.98 -8.89 -10.39
CA LEU A 5 -59.90 -7.44 -10.55
C LEU A 5 -61.17 -6.73 -10.06
N LEU A 6 -62.32 -7.41 -9.98
CA LEU A 6 -63.55 -6.86 -9.42
C LEU A 6 -63.37 -6.48 -7.94
N ASP A 7 -62.55 -7.22 -7.21
CA ASP A 7 -62.18 -6.93 -5.82
C ASP A 7 -61.10 -5.84 -5.68
N ALA A 8 -60.49 -5.40 -6.79
CA ALA A 8 -59.41 -4.42 -6.85
C ALA A 8 -59.78 -3.23 -7.77
N PRO A 9 -60.67 -2.32 -7.32
CA PRO A 9 -61.27 -1.29 -8.17
C PRO A 9 -60.25 -0.35 -8.82
N PHE A 10 -59.12 -0.06 -8.15
CA PHE A 10 -58.05 0.77 -8.71
C PHE A 10 -57.28 0.08 -9.83
N ALA A 11 -56.97 -1.21 -9.67
CA ALA A 11 -56.28 -1.97 -10.71
C ALA A 11 -57.18 -2.13 -11.94
N LEU A 12 -58.46 -2.42 -11.71
CA LEU A 12 -59.47 -2.53 -12.76
C LEU A 12 -59.68 -1.20 -13.50
N ALA A 13 -59.78 -0.08 -12.79
CA ALA A 13 -59.83 1.25 -13.39
C ALA A 13 -58.56 1.57 -14.19
N GLY A 14 -57.38 1.18 -13.69
CA GLY A 14 -56.11 1.32 -14.39
C GLY A 14 -56.05 0.54 -15.70
N VAL A 15 -56.55 -0.71 -15.71
CA VAL A 15 -56.65 -1.54 -16.92
C VAL A 15 -57.61 -0.91 -17.93
N VAL A 16 -58.81 -0.51 -17.52
CA VAL A 16 -59.79 0.15 -18.42
C VAL A 16 -59.25 1.47 -18.97
N ALA A 17 -58.61 2.28 -18.14
CA ALA A 17 -57.96 3.53 -18.58
C ALA A 17 -56.81 3.25 -19.56
N GLY A 18 -55.98 2.23 -19.29
CA GLY A 18 -54.95 1.77 -20.21
C GLY A 18 -55.53 1.31 -21.55
N SER A 19 -56.58 0.49 -21.54
CA SER A 19 -57.29 0.06 -22.75
C SER A 19 -57.94 1.21 -23.52
N ALA A 20 -58.49 2.22 -22.82
CA ALA A 20 -59.04 3.42 -23.45
C ALA A 20 -57.95 4.26 -24.13
N LEU A 21 -56.78 4.43 -23.49
CA LEU A 21 -55.61 5.05 -24.12
C LEU A 21 -55.12 4.25 -25.32
N THR A 22 -55.16 2.91 -25.25
CA THR A 22 -54.84 2.02 -26.36
C THR A 22 -55.74 2.22 -27.56
N ALA A 23 -57.06 2.24 -27.33
CA ALA A 23 -58.03 2.55 -28.37
C ALA A 23 -57.83 3.96 -28.95
N ALA A 24 -57.59 4.96 -28.09
CA ALA A 24 -57.36 6.35 -28.51
C ALA A 24 -56.11 6.49 -29.40
N TYR A 25 -54.97 5.89 -29.02
CA TYR A 25 -53.75 5.98 -29.85
C TYR A 25 -53.88 5.16 -31.13
N ALA A 26 -54.58 4.02 -31.12
CA ALA A 26 -54.85 3.22 -32.32
C ALA A 26 -55.72 3.99 -33.33
N LEU A 27 -56.80 4.64 -32.87
CA LEU A 27 -57.62 5.53 -33.70
C LEU A 27 -56.81 6.73 -34.21
N ARG A 28 -55.96 7.32 -33.35
CA ARG A 28 -55.06 8.41 -33.73
C ARG A 28 -54.04 7.99 -34.79
N PHE A 29 -53.57 6.75 -34.75
CA PHE A 29 -52.70 6.15 -35.76
C PHE A 29 -53.46 5.96 -37.08
N LEU A 30 -54.62 5.31 -37.07
CA LEU A 30 -55.42 5.05 -38.28
C LEU A 30 -55.84 6.36 -38.98
N TRP A 31 -56.44 7.29 -38.23
CA TRP A 31 -56.80 8.60 -38.76
C TRP A 31 -55.56 9.42 -39.14
N GLY A 32 -54.50 9.33 -38.34
CA GLY A 32 -53.26 10.06 -38.55
C GLY A 32 -52.50 9.62 -39.82
N ALA A 33 -52.48 8.33 -40.11
CA ALA A 33 -51.72 7.78 -41.23
C ALA A 33 -52.54 7.75 -42.53
N PHE A 34 -53.86 7.47 -42.46
CA PHE A 34 -54.64 7.13 -43.65
C PHE A 34 -55.79 8.09 -43.98
N ALA A 35 -56.24 8.95 -43.06
CA ALA A 35 -57.33 9.88 -43.36
C ALA A 35 -56.84 11.08 -44.19
N ALA A 36 -57.68 11.52 -45.14
CA ALA A 36 -57.46 12.77 -45.85
C ALA A 36 -57.64 13.96 -44.91
N LYS A 37 -56.71 14.92 -44.93
CA LYS A 37 -56.70 16.08 -44.02
C LYS A 37 -56.66 17.37 -44.83
N PRO A 38 -57.44 18.39 -44.44
CA PRO A 38 -57.37 19.71 -45.08
C PRO A 38 -55.95 20.27 -45.05
N GLY A 39 -55.46 20.79 -46.18
CA GLY A 39 -54.12 21.39 -46.29
C GLY A 39 -52.96 20.41 -46.41
N VAL A 40 -53.20 19.08 -46.46
CA VAL A 40 -52.17 18.08 -46.71
C VAL A 40 -52.27 17.59 -48.16
N ALA A 41 -51.23 17.83 -48.96
CA ALA A 41 -51.19 17.37 -50.36
C ALA A 41 -51.24 15.84 -50.45
N ALA A 42 -52.08 15.32 -51.34
CA ALA A 42 -52.17 13.88 -51.58
C ALA A 42 -50.86 13.37 -52.22
N ARG A 43 -50.29 12.31 -51.63
CA ARG A 43 -49.08 11.67 -52.15
C ARG A 43 -49.47 10.49 -53.05
N PRO A 44 -48.90 10.35 -54.27
CA PRO A 44 -49.19 9.19 -55.11
C PRO A 44 -48.69 7.92 -54.42
N VAL A 45 -49.59 6.95 -54.26
CA VAL A 45 -49.30 5.65 -53.64
C VAL A 45 -48.83 4.68 -54.72
N GLY A 46 -47.57 4.24 -54.64
CA GLY A 46 -47.03 3.19 -55.50
C GLY A 46 -47.52 1.80 -55.09
N ARG A 47 -47.49 0.84 -56.02
CA ARG A 47 -47.79 -0.58 -55.69
C ARG A 47 -46.69 -1.13 -54.77
N VAL A 48 -47.07 -1.61 -53.60
CA VAL A 48 -46.16 -2.29 -52.67
C VAL A 48 -45.86 -3.70 -53.21
N PRO A 49 -44.59 -4.14 -53.29
CA PRO A 49 -44.25 -5.50 -53.70
C PRO A 49 -44.95 -6.55 -52.82
N ALA A 50 -45.47 -7.61 -53.44
CA ALA A 50 -46.23 -8.65 -52.75
C ALA A 50 -45.43 -9.29 -51.60
N ALA A 51 -44.11 -9.45 -51.75
CA ALA A 51 -43.25 -10.01 -50.72
C ALA A 51 -43.19 -9.18 -49.42
N MET A 52 -43.38 -7.85 -49.51
CA MET A 52 -43.39 -6.96 -48.34
C MET A 52 -44.79 -6.88 -47.70
N PHE A 53 -45.84 -6.99 -48.50
CA PHE A 53 -47.23 -6.95 -48.01
C PHE A 53 -47.71 -8.30 -47.45
N ALA A 54 -47.31 -9.41 -48.07
CA ALA A 54 -47.83 -10.74 -47.76
C ALA A 54 -47.67 -11.15 -46.29
N PRO A 55 -46.52 -10.92 -45.59
CA PRO A 55 -46.40 -11.28 -44.18
C PRO A 55 -47.35 -10.50 -43.27
N ALA A 56 -47.46 -9.18 -43.46
CA ALA A 56 -48.36 -8.33 -42.67
C ALA A 56 -49.84 -8.65 -42.94
N ALA A 57 -50.18 -8.89 -44.21
CA ALA A 57 -51.51 -9.30 -44.62
C ALA A 57 -51.86 -10.68 -44.06
N LEU A 58 -50.95 -11.65 -44.15
CA LEU A 58 -51.13 -12.98 -43.58
C LEU A 58 -51.36 -12.91 -42.07
N LEU A 59 -50.54 -12.17 -41.31
CA LEU A 59 -50.73 -12.01 -39.85
C LEU A 59 -52.05 -11.33 -39.51
N SER A 60 -52.45 -10.30 -40.27
CA SER A 60 -53.73 -9.60 -40.06
C SER A 60 -54.93 -10.49 -40.37
N VAL A 61 -54.88 -11.25 -41.47
CA VAL A 61 -55.92 -12.18 -41.89
C VAL A 61 -56.00 -13.36 -40.92
N LEU A 62 -54.87 -13.94 -40.52
CA LEU A 62 -54.82 -15.00 -39.52
C LEU A 62 -55.42 -14.52 -38.19
N GLY A 63 -55.10 -13.30 -37.73
CA GLY A 63 -55.70 -12.74 -36.51
C GLY A 63 -57.23 -12.66 -36.56
N LEU A 64 -57.81 -12.37 -37.73
CA LEU A 64 -59.26 -12.33 -37.92
C LEU A 64 -59.88 -13.72 -38.09
N VAL A 65 -59.25 -14.59 -38.89
CA VAL A 65 -59.74 -15.93 -39.24
C VAL A 65 -59.63 -16.91 -38.07
N LEU A 66 -58.62 -16.76 -37.23
CA LEU A 66 -58.40 -17.62 -36.07
C LEU A 66 -59.20 -17.19 -34.83
N ALA A 67 -59.81 -16.00 -34.85
CA ALA A 67 -60.61 -15.52 -33.72
C ALA A 67 -61.74 -16.51 -33.32
N PRO A 68 -62.53 -17.12 -34.24
CA PRO A 68 -63.52 -18.15 -33.91
C PRO A 68 -62.96 -19.40 -33.23
N ALA A 69 -61.67 -19.71 -33.42
CA ALA A 69 -61.00 -20.87 -32.82
C ALA A 69 -60.47 -20.58 -31.39
N ALA A 70 -60.89 -19.48 -30.75
CA ALA A 70 -60.46 -19.06 -29.43
C ALA A 70 -60.56 -20.17 -28.35
N SER A 71 -61.59 -21.01 -28.40
CA SER A 71 -61.75 -22.13 -27.45
C SER A 71 -60.64 -23.18 -27.58
N SER A 72 -60.26 -23.52 -28.82
CA SER A 72 -59.15 -24.45 -29.09
C SER A 72 -57.79 -23.89 -28.64
N TYR A 73 -57.61 -22.57 -28.71
CA TYR A 73 -56.44 -21.90 -28.13
C TYR A 73 -56.44 -21.95 -26.60
N ALA A 74 -57.61 -21.80 -25.98
CA ALA A 74 -57.76 -21.92 -24.53
C ALA A 74 -57.33 -23.31 -24.04
N GLU A 75 -57.83 -24.36 -24.69
CA GLU A 75 -57.49 -25.76 -24.39
C GLU A 75 -55.99 -26.03 -24.60
N ALA A 76 -55.40 -25.52 -25.69
CA ALA A 76 -53.98 -25.70 -25.96
C ALA A 76 -53.07 -24.97 -24.93
N MET A 77 -53.56 -23.90 -24.31
CA MET A 77 -52.83 -23.11 -23.32
C MET A 77 -53.09 -23.56 -21.87
N SER A 78 -54.11 -24.39 -21.62
CA SER A 78 -54.48 -24.84 -20.26
C SER A 78 -53.33 -25.52 -19.50
N PRO A 79 -52.47 -26.36 -20.12
CA PRO A 79 -51.35 -26.97 -19.39
C PRO A 79 -50.32 -25.95 -18.90
N TYR A 80 -50.19 -24.79 -19.57
CA TYR A 80 -49.30 -23.72 -19.14
C TYR A 80 -49.89 -22.92 -17.98
N THR A 81 -51.21 -22.72 -17.96
CA THR A 81 -51.88 -22.03 -16.85
C THR A 81 -51.92 -22.87 -15.59
N GLU A 82 -52.04 -24.20 -15.72
CA GLU A 82 -51.99 -25.16 -14.61
C GLU A 82 -50.60 -25.24 -13.95
N ALA A 83 -49.53 -24.82 -14.64
CA ALA A 83 -48.19 -24.77 -14.08
C ALA A 83 -47.97 -23.62 -13.07
N PHE A 84 -48.89 -22.66 -12.97
CA PHE A 84 -48.82 -21.59 -11.97
C PHE A 84 -49.28 -22.07 -10.59
N ARG A 85 -48.68 -21.53 -9.53
CA ARG A 85 -48.87 -21.96 -8.13
C ARG A 85 -50.31 -21.84 -7.62
N ASP A 86 -51.10 -20.97 -8.24
CA ASP A 86 -52.54 -20.81 -8.01
C ASP A 86 -53.20 -20.57 -9.39
N PRO A 87 -53.58 -21.64 -10.11
CA PRO A 87 -53.97 -21.53 -11.52
C PRO A 87 -55.31 -20.80 -11.73
N GLY A 88 -56.05 -20.49 -10.65
CA GLY A 88 -57.39 -19.89 -10.73
C GLY A 88 -58.42 -20.81 -11.40
N HIS A 89 -59.59 -20.26 -11.72
CA HIS A 89 -60.65 -20.96 -12.46
C HIS A 89 -60.22 -21.28 -13.91
N GLU A 90 -60.83 -22.33 -14.48
CA GLU A 90 -60.57 -22.84 -15.84
C GLU A 90 -60.42 -21.75 -16.91
N THR A 91 -59.47 -21.93 -17.82
CA THR A 91 -59.21 -21.01 -18.94
C THR A 91 -60.36 -20.99 -19.93
N HIS A 92 -61.31 -20.08 -19.72
CA HIS A 92 -62.47 -19.91 -20.59
C HIS A 92 -62.27 -18.74 -21.57
N LEU A 93 -61.60 -18.99 -22.69
CA LEU A 93 -61.47 -18.02 -23.78
C LEU A 93 -62.59 -18.26 -24.81
N VAL A 94 -63.62 -17.42 -24.76
CA VAL A 94 -64.72 -17.43 -25.74
C VAL A 94 -64.76 -16.11 -26.51
N VAL A 95 -65.11 -16.19 -27.80
CA VAL A 95 -65.26 -15.01 -28.66
C VAL A 95 -66.42 -14.12 -28.20
N TRP A 96 -67.45 -14.73 -27.63
CA TRP A 96 -68.62 -14.04 -27.11
C TRP A 96 -68.96 -14.57 -25.72
N SER A 97 -68.81 -13.73 -24.71
CA SER A 97 -69.09 -14.06 -23.30
C SER A 97 -70.50 -13.66 -22.85
N GLY A 98 -71.34 -13.14 -23.75
CA GLY A 98 -72.67 -12.62 -23.43
C GLY A 98 -72.67 -11.18 -22.90
N PHE A 99 -73.85 -10.70 -22.49
CA PHE A 99 -74.02 -9.37 -21.90
C PHE A 99 -73.57 -9.38 -20.43
N GLY A 100 -72.26 -9.29 -20.21
CA GLY A 100 -71.67 -9.27 -18.86
C GLY A 100 -70.79 -8.05 -18.58
N PRO A 101 -70.23 -7.96 -17.36
CA PRO A 101 -69.26 -6.93 -16.99
C PRO A 101 -68.08 -6.78 -17.96
N PRO A 102 -67.43 -7.85 -18.50
CA PRO A 102 -66.31 -7.67 -19.41
C PRO A 102 -66.69 -6.95 -20.73
N LEU A 103 -67.89 -7.21 -21.25
CA LEU A 103 -68.40 -6.52 -22.44
C LEU A 103 -68.65 -5.05 -22.12
N LEU A 104 -69.30 -4.74 -20.98
CA LEU A 104 -69.53 -3.36 -20.54
C LEU A 104 -68.22 -2.59 -20.42
N MET A 105 -67.20 -3.18 -19.79
CA MET A 105 -65.89 -2.53 -19.62
C MET A 105 -65.16 -2.33 -20.96
N SER A 106 -65.32 -3.26 -21.89
CA SER A 106 -64.78 -3.12 -23.26
C SER A 106 -65.49 -1.99 -24.02
N VAL A 107 -66.81 -1.91 -23.92
CA VAL A 107 -67.61 -0.82 -24.50
C VAL A 107 -67.22 0.53 -23.88
N VAL A 108 -67.08 0.59 -22.56
CA VAL A 108 -66.64 1.81 -21.84
C VAL A 108 -65.23 2.21 -22.26
N ALA A 109 -64.28 1.27 -22.34
CA ALA A 109 -62.91 1.54 -22.79
C ALA A 109 -62.87 2.06 -24.23
N LEU A 110 -63.62 1.44 -25.15
CA LEU A 110 -63.71 1.88 -26.55
C LEU A 110 -64.39 3.24 -26.67
N ALA A 111 -65.51 3.47 -25.98
CA ALA A 111 -66.21 4.74 -25.97
C ALA A 111 -65.32 5.86 -25.38
N ALA A 112 -64.63 5.59 -24.26
CA ALA A 112 -63.67 6.51 -23.67
C ALA A 112 -62.49 6.77 -24.62
N GLY A 113 -61.99 5.74 -25.33
CA GLY A 113 -60.94 5.89 -26.33
C GLY A 113 -61.36 6.75 -27.53
N VAL A 114 -62.59 6.59 -28.02
CA VAL A 114 -63.19 7.43 -29.07
C VAL A 114 -63.34 8.87 -28.58
N LEU A 115 -63.82 9.07 -27.35
CA LEU A 115 -63.94 10.41 -26.74
C LEU A 115 -62.57 11.09 -26.59
N LEU A 116 -61.55 10.36 -26.10
CA LEU A 116 -60.17 10.85 -26.01
C LEU A 116 -59.60 11.21 -27.39
N PHE A 117 -59.91 10.41 -28.42
CA PHE A 117 -59.52 10.69 -29.80
C PHE A 117 -60.26 11.89 -30.42
N ALA A 118 -61.55 12.07 -30.11
CA ALA A 118 -62.31 13.25 -30.51
C ALA A 118 -61.76 14.52 -29.82
N ALA A 119 -61.44 14.41 -28.53
CA ALA A 119 -60.79 15.44 -27.72
C ALA A 119 -59.26 15.46 -27.85
N ARG A 120 -58.68 14.92 -28.93
CA ARG A 120 -57.23 14.76 -29.09
C ARG A 120 -56.43 16.06 -28.97
N GLU A 121 -56.97 17.19 -29.39
CA GLU A 121 -56.28 18.49 -29.33
C GLU A 121 -56.10 19.01 -27.90
N PRO A 122 -57.18 19.14 -27.08
CA PRO A 122 -57.01 19.52 -25.68
C PRO A 122 -56.22 18.46 -24.88
N VAL A 123 -56.41 17.16 -25.16
CA VAL A 123 -55.63 16.08 -24.51
C VAL A 123 -54.15 16.19 -24.83
N ALA A 124 -53.79 16.45 -26.09
CA ALA A 124 -52.38 16.64 -26.48
C ALA A 124 -51.77 17.90 -25.86
N ARG A 125 -52.52 19.01 -25.76
CA ARG A 125 -52.05 20.23 -25.08
C ARG A 125 -51.81 19.98 -23.58
N ALA A 126 -52.76 19.32 -22.90
CA ALA A 126 -52.62 18.96 -21.50
C ALA A 126 -51.43 18.00 -21.28
N GLY A 127 -51.27 17.00 -22.15
CA GLY A 127 -50.13 16.08 -22.12
C GLY A 127 -48.79 16.78 -22.34
N ALA A 128 -48.72 17.79 -23.22
CA ALA A 128 -47.50 18.57 -23.45
C ALA A 128 -47.13 19.49 -22.26
N MET A 129 -48.10 19.82 -21.40
CA MET A 129 -47.84 20.56 -20.15
C MET A 129 -47.30 19.65 -19.03
N LEU A 130 -47.46 18.34 -19.15
CA LEU A 130 -46.88 17.38 -18.21
C LEU A 130 -45.41 17.14 -18.57
N PRO A 131 -44.47 17.30 -17.63
CA PRO A 131 -43.09 16.95 -17.86
C PRO A 131 -42.97 15.42 -18.03
N ALA A 132 -42.86 14.96 -19.28
CA ALA A 132 -42.61 13.57 -19.57
C ALA A 132 -41.18 13.21 -19.14
N LEU A 133 -41.05 12.44 -18.05
CA LEU A 133 -39.78 11.84 -17.66
C LEU A 133 -39.48 10.71 -18.63
N ASP A 134 -38.58 10.98 -19.57
CA ASP A 134 -38.04 9.95 -20.45
C ASP A 134 -37.10 9.04 -19.65
N SER A 135 -37.36 7.73 -19.65
CA SER A 135 -36.55 6.74 -18.96
C SER A 135 -35.10 6.76 -19.43
N SER A 136 -34.87 7.09 -20.72
CA SER A 136 -33.53 7.24 -21.27
C SER A 136 -32.77 8.40 -20.61
N GLN A 137 -33.46 9.52 -20.37
CA GLN A 137 -32.87 10.70 -19.73
C GLN A 137 -32.51 10.40 -18.28
N VAL A 138 -33.40 9.72 -17.54
CA VAL A 138 -33.15 9.31 -16.15
C VAL A 138 -31.94 8.37 -16.07
N PHE A 139 -31.87 7.36 -16.94
CA PHE A 139 -30.73 6.45 -17.02
C PHE A 139 -29.42 7.21 -17.23
N TRP A 140 -29.36 8.10 -18.24
CA TRP A 140 -28.16 8.88 -18.52
C TRP A 140 -27.82 9.90 -17.44
N ILE A 141 -28.80 10.38 -16.67
CA ILE A 141 -28.53 11.21 -15.49
C ILE A 141 -27.82 10.39 -14.41
N ILE A 142 -28.31 9.19 -14.11
CA ILE A 142 -27.72 8.30 -13.10
C ILE A 142 -26.28 7.97 -13.49
N VAL A 143 -26.05 7.52 -14.73
CA VAL A 143 -24.70 7.18 -15.22
C VAL A 143 -23.77 8.39 -15.11
N ARG A 144 -24.19 9.57 -15.61
CA ARG A 144 -23.35 10.78 -15.54
C ARG A 144 -23.08 11.25 -14.10
N ARG A 145 -23.99 10.99 -13.16
CA ARG A 145 -23.78 11.29 -11.74
C ARG A 145 -22.81 10.32 -11.10
N LEU A 146 -22.92 9.04 -11.44
CA LEU A 146 -21.99 8.01 -11.00
C LEU A 146 -20.57 8.28 -11.51
N ASP A 147 -20.42 8.63 -12.79
CA ASP A 147 -19.13 8.95 -13.39
C ASP A 147 -18.48 10.17 -12.71
N ARG A 148 -19.26 11.24 -12.51
CA ARG A 148 -18.77 12.43 -11.79
C ARG A 148 -18.38 12.09 -10.35
N PHE A 149 -19.17 11.27 -9.67
CA PHE A 149 -18.85 10.82 -8.32
C PHE A 149 -17.56 10.00 -8.31
N ALA A 150 -17.37 9.07 -9.26
CA ALA A 150 -16.15 8.29 -9.39
C ALA A 150 -14.92 9.19 -9.61
N VAL A 151 -15.00 10.17 -10.52
CA VAL A 151 -13.91 11.13 -10.76
C VAL A 151 -13.64 11.98 -9.52
N GLN A 152 -14.67 12.44 -8.81
CA GLN A 152 -14.52 13.20 -7.56
C GLN A 152 -13.88 12.37 -6.45
N LEU A 153 -14.29 11.11 -6.31
CA LEU A 153 -13.74 10.18 -5.32
C LEU A 153 -12.28 9.86 -5.64
N THR A 154 -11.94 9.60 -6.90
CA THR A 154 -10.54 9.40 -7.33
C THR A 154 -9.71 10.66 -7.09
N GLY A 155 -10.22 11.85 -7.40
CA GLY A 155 -9.56 13.11 -7.11
C GLY A 155 -9.43 13.42 -5.61
N LEU A 156 -10.25 12.80 -4.75
CA LEU A 156 -10.12 12.89 -3.30
C LEU A 156 -9.06 11.93 -2.76
N VAL A 157 -9.10 10.66 -3.21
CA VAL A 157 -8.27 9.58 -2.67
C VAL A 157 -6.90 9.49 -3.35
N GLN A 158 -6.83 9.55 -4.68
CA GLN A 158 -5.61 9.33 -5.48
C GLN A 158 -5.00 10.64 -5.97
N ARG A 159 -4.64 11.53 -5.05
CA ARG A 159 -4.10 12.86 -5.37
C ARG A 159 -2.64 12.85 -5.86
N GLY A 160 -1.95 11.72 -5.74
CA GLY A 160 -0.53 11.60 -6.10
C GLY A 160 0.44 12.28 -5.12
N SER A 161 -0.03 12.69 -3.94
CA SER A 161 0.77 13.39 -2.93
C SER A 161 1.06 12.49 -1.73
N VAL A 162 2.35 12.29 -1.40
CA VAL A 162 2.79 11.47 -0.25
C VAL A 162 2.23 11.99 1.08
N PRO A 163 2.27 13.31 1.41
CA PRO A 163 1.63 13.83 2.62
C PRO A 163 0.13 13.56 2.72
N ASP A 164 -0.60 13.62 1.60
CA ASP A 164 -2.06 13.35 1.59
C ASP A 164 -2.31 11.86 1.90
N TYR A 165 -1.51 10.95 1.34
CA TYR A 165 -1.59 9.52 1.66
C TYR A 165 -1.21 9.21 3.12
N LEU A 166 -0.18 9.87 3.66
CA LEU A 166 0.21 9.71 5.06
C LEU A 166 -0.87 10.22 6.02
N MET A 167 -1.53 11.33 5.66
CA MET A 167 -2.68 11.83 6.43
C MET A 167 -3.84 10.84 6.40
N LEU A 168 -4.13 10.23 5.23
CA LEU A 168 -5.18 9.23 5.11
C LEU A 168 -4.88 7.99 5.95
N THR A 169 -3.64 7.50 5.96
CA THR A 169 -3.25 6.35 6.80
C THR A 169 -3.34 6.68 8.29
N MET A 170 -2.88 7.86 8.71
CA MET A 170 -3.02 8.33 10.09
C MET A 170 -4.49 8.46 10.51
N LEU A 171 -5.35 9.01 9.64
CA LEU A 171 -6.78 9.12 9.90
C LEU A 171 -7.44 7.74 9.98
N ALA A 172 -7.04 6.79 9.12
CA ALA A 172 -7.51 5.42 9.17
C ALA A 172 -7.10 4.73 10.48
N THR A 173 -5.87 4.92 10.97
CA THR A 173 -5.43 4.41 12.28
C THR A 173 -6.30 4.95 13.41
N VAL A 174 -6.59 6.26 13.41
CA VAL A 174 -7.50 6.87 14.40
C VAL A 174 -8.91 6.29 14.25
N GLY A 175 -9.40 6.14 13.03
CA GLY A 175 -10.71 5.55 12.73
C GLY A 175 -10.83 4.12 13.24
N VAL A 176 -9.80 3.29 13.08
CA VAL A 176 -9.74 1.92 13.62
C VAL A 176 -9.76 1.95 15.16
N GLY A 177 -9.01 2.86 15.79
CA GLY A 177 -9.04 3.02 17.24
C GLY A 177 -10.42 3.43 17.77
N VAL A 178 -11.05 4.42 17.12
CA VAL A 178 -12.42 4.86 17.45
C VAL A 178 -13.43 3.73 17.24
N PHE A 179 -13.33 3.00 16.13
CA PHE A 179 -14.17 1.84 15.85
C PHE A 179 -14.02 0.75 16.92
N ALA A 180 -12.78 0.43 17.30
CA ALA A 180 -12.50 -0.58 18.32
C ALA A 180 -13.13 -0.21 19.68
N VAL A 181 -13.05 1.06 20.09
CA VAL A 181 -13.70 1.55 21.33
C VAL A 181 -15.23 1.58 21.19
N ALA A 182 -15.75 2.02 20.05
CA ALA A 182 -17.20 2.09 19.80
C ALA A 182 -17.84 0.70 19.75
N TYR A 183 -17.15 -0.29 19.18
CA TYR A 183 -17.63 -1.66 19.04
C TYR A 183 -17.37 -2.52 20.29
N GLY A 184 -16.14 -2.47 20.83
CA GLY A 184 -15.70 -3.31 21.95
C GLY A 184 -15.97 -2.71 23.34
N GLY A 185 -16.46 -1.47 23.41
CA GLY A 185 -16.63 -0.74 24.65
C GLY A 185 -15.36 -0.01 25.10
N GLY A 186 -15.48 0.76 26.19
CA GLY A 186 -14.38 1.56 26.73
C GLY A 186 -13.17 0.69 27.17
N PRO A 187 -11.94 1.20 27.02
CA PRO A 187 -10.73 0.46 27.39
C PRO A 187 -10.71 0.17 28.89
N ARG A 188 -10.54 -1.10 29.27
CA ARG A 188 -10.30 -1.51 30.66
C ARG A 188 -8.81 -1.79 30.82
N LEU A 189 -8.11 -0.85 31.45
CA LEU A 189 -6.68 -0.96 31.71
C LEU A 189 -6.49 -1.52 33.12
N ASP A 190 -6.39 -2.85 33.22
CA ASP A 190 -6.06 -3.55 34.47
C ASP A 190 -4.58 -3.96 34.47
N VAL A 191 -3.71 -2.97 34.25
CA VAL A 191 -2.25 -3.18 34.23
C VAL A 191 -1.63 -2.46 35.42
N PRO A 192 -0.81 -3.14 36.24
CA PRO A 192 -0.06 -2.46 37.29
C PRO A 192 0.92 -1.47 36.64
N VAL A 193 0.63 -0.17 36.78
CA VAL A 193 1.49 0.89 36.23
C VAL A 193 2.71 1.05 37.12
N VAL A 194 3.85 0.51 36.67
CA VAL A 194 5.15 0.77 37.29
C VAL A 194 5.72 2.04 36.68
N ALA A 195 5.87 3.10 37.48
CA ALA A 195 6.31 4.40 36.98
C ALA A 195 7.76 4.35 36.43
N TRP A 196 8.69 3.73 37.15
CA TRP A 196 10.04 3.40 36.68
C TRP A 196 10.64 2.30 37.54
N GLN A 197 11.52 1.48 36.94
CA GLN A 197 12.29 0.44 37.63
C GLN A 197 13.68 0.96 38.04
N ARG A 198 14.25 1.87 37.25
CA ARG A 198 15.57 2.49 37.51
C ARG A 198 15.43 4.01 37.53
N PRO A 199 16.13 4.72 38.43
CA PRO A 199 16.01 6.18 38.55
C PRO A 199 16.49 6.94 37.30
N GLY A 200 17.31 6.32 36.43
CA GLY A 200 17.72 6.92 35.17
C GLY A 200 16.64 6.94 34.08
N GLN A 201 15.65 6.04 34.14
CA GLN A 201 14.57 5.96 33.14
C GLN A 201 13.76 7.26 33.00
N PRO A 202 13.26 7.90 34.09
CA PRO A 202 12.52 9.15 33.95
C PRO A 202 13.38 10.28 33.39
N VAL A 203 14.68 10.33 33.72
CA VAL A 203 15.60 11.33 33.16
C VAL A 203 15.73 11.17 31.65
N ILE A 204 15.97 9.93 31.18
CA ILE A 204 16.06 9.64 29.74
C ILE A 204 14.73 9.94 29.04
N ALA A 205 13.59 9.59 29.65
CA ALA A 205 12.27 9.87 29.10
C ALA A 205 12.00 11.37 28.94
N VAL A 206 12.40 12.19 29.92
CA VAL A 206 12.30 13.66 29.83
C VAL A 206 13.20 14.21 28.71
N LEU A 207 14.42 13.69 28.56
CA LEU A 207 15.33 14.10 27.47
C LEU A 207 14.77 13.74 26.10
N VAL A 208 14.22 12.53 25.94
CA VAL A 208 13.56 12.07 24.70
C VAL A 208 12.35 12.94 24.39
N LEU A 209 11.51 13.25 25.40
CA LEU A 209 10.35 14.12 25.21
C LEU A 209 10.77 15.55 24.82
N ALA A 210 11.81 16.09 25.45
CA ALA A 210 12.35 17.40 25.10
C ALA A 210 12.90 17.41 23.66
N ALA A 211 13.63 16.37 23.24
CA ALA A 211 14.10 16.22 21.87
C ALA A 211 12.93 16.11 20.87
N ALA A 212 11.86 15.39 21.22
CA ALA A 212 10.66 15.26 20.37
C ALA A 212 9.96 16.62 20.19
N VAL A 213 9.81 17.38 21.27
CA VAL A 213 9.25 18.74 21.22
C VAL A 213 10.15 19.67 20.40
N LEU A 214 11.47 19.60 20.60
CA LEU A 214 12.43 20.39 19.84
C LEU A 214 12.36 20.07 18.34
N ALA A 215 12.20 18.80 17.97
CA ALA A 215 12.06 18.38 16.58
C ALA A 215 10.85 19.03 15.87
N LEU A 216 9.77 19.36 16.62
CA LEU A 216 8.60 20.06 16.07
C LEU A 216 8.86 21.55 15.82
N LEU A 217 9.85 22.15 16.50
CA LEU A 217 10.16 23.58 16.44
C LEU A 217 11.27 23.89 15.41
N VAL A 218 12.16 22.92 15.18
CA VAL A 218 13.31 23.08 14.29
C VAL A 218 12.88 23.13 12.83
N ARG A 219 13.31 24.17 12.12
CA ARG A 219 13.01 24.36 10.69
C ARG A 219 14.18 23.98 9.77
N ALA A 220 15.40 24.00 10.29
CA ALA A 220 16.60 23.69 9.52
C ALA A 220 16.82 22.18 9.47
N SER A 221 16.93 21.60 8.27
CA SER A 221 17.02 20.15 8.06
C SER A 221 18.22 19.50 8.76
N ILE A 222 19.37 20.18 8.80
CA ILE A 222 20.58 19.68 9.47
C ILE A 222 20.35 19.60 10.99
N HIS A 223 19.78 20.66 11.58
CA HIS A 223 19.45 20.66 13.01
C HIS A 223 18.39 19.61 13.31
N LEU A 224 17.40 19.43 12.42
CA LEU A 224 16.36 18.42 12.59
C LEU A 224 16.96 17.01 12.58
N ALA A 225 17.91 16.72 11.67
CA ALA A 225 18.61 15.45 11.65
C ALA A 225 19.35 15.18 12.97
N VAL A 226 20.04 16.17 13.53
CA VAL A 226 20.72 16.04 14.83
C VAL A 226 19.71 15.81 15.98
N VAL A 227 18.59 16.53 15.98
CA VAL A 227 17.56 16.39 17.02
C VAL A 227 16.82 15.04 16.92
N VAL A 228 16.58 14.55 15.70
CA VAL A 228 16.10 13.18 15.47
C VAL A 228 17.15 12.16 15.94
N GLY A 229 18.43 12.43 15.72
CA GLY A 229 19.54 11.69 16.31
C GLY A 229 19.43 11.53 17.82
N LEU A 230 19.20 12.64 18.53
CA LEU A 230 19.02 12.62 19.98
C LEU A 230 17.86 11.71 20.43
N LEU A 231 16.79 11.60 19.63
CA LEU A 231 15.72 10.65 19.90
C LEU A 231 16.23 9.19 19.82
N GLY A 232 16.99 8.85 18.78
CA GLY A 232 17.56 7.50 18.62
C GLY A 232 18.60 7.13 19.67
N TYR A 233 19.48 8.07 20.06
CA TYR A 233 20.39 7.86 21.21
C TYR A 233 19.61 7.71 22.52
N GLY A 234 18.53 8.47 22.69
CA GLY A 234 17.64 8.34 23.85
C GLY A 234 16.91 6.99 23.89
N THR A 235 16.44 6.45 22.75
CA THR A 235 15.85 5.11 22.71
C THR A 235 16.88 4.02 22.99
N ALA A 236 18.12 4.15 22.50
CA ALA A 236 19.22 3.24 22.84
C ALA A 236 19.52 3.21 24.34
N LEU A 237 19.54 4.39 25.00
CA LEU A 237 19.67 4.48 26.46
C LEU A 237 18.49 3.83 27.19
N LEU A 238 17.26 3.94 26.66
CA LEU A 238 16.11 3.22 27.21
C LEU A 238 16.28 1.70 27.07
N PHE A 239 16.76 1.18 25.94
CA PHE A 239 17.05 -0.25 25.80
C PHE A 239 18.08 -0.73 26.82
N LEU A 240 19.17 0.02 27.01
CA LEU A 240 20.17 -0.29 28.03
C LEU A 240 19.59 -0.26 29.45
N ALA A 241 18.72 0.72 29.73
CA ALA A 241 18.03 0.83 31.01
C ALA A 241 17.07 -0.34 31.26
N HIS A 242 16.55 -0.99 30.22
CA HIS A 242 15.73 -2.21 30.31
C HIS A 242 16.55 -3.51 30.31
N GLY A 243 17.89 -3.42 30.24
CA GLY A 243 18.76 -4.60 30.25
C GLY A 243 18.92 -5.27 28.89
N SER A 244 18.71 -4.54 27.80
CA SER A 244 18.89 -5.02 26.41
C SER A 244 20.13 -4.39 25.77
N PRO A 245 21.36 -4.78 26.16
CA PRO A 245 22.58 -4.13 25.68
C PRO A 245 22.86 -4.38 24.19
N ASP A 246 22.51 -5.54 23.63
CA ASP A 246 22.65 -5.82 22.19
C ASP A 246 21.79 -4.88 21.34
N LEU A 247 20.52 -4.67 21.74
CA LEU A 247 19.63 -3.72 21.09
C LEU A 247 20.11 -2.27 21.25
N ALA A 248 20.68 -1.93 22.41
CA ALA A 248 21.24 -0.61 22.63
C ALA A 248 22.45 -0.36 21.72
N LEU A 249 23.37 -1.33 21.63
CA LEU A 249 24.55 -1.25 20.76
C LEU A 249 24.13 -1.07 19.29
N THR A 250 23.24 -1.92 18.78
CA THR A 250 22.78 -1.82 17.39
C THR A 250 22.06 -0.51 17.13
N GLN A 251 21.25 -0.01 18.07
CA GLN A 251 20.57 1.28 17.95
C GLN A 251 21.56 2.45 17.92
N PHE A 252 22.59 2.46 18.78
CA PHE A 252 23.64 3.50 18.74
C PHE A 252 24.38 3.51 17.40
N LEU A 253 24.74 2.33 16.91
CA LEU A 253 25.45 2.17 15.64
C LEU A 253 24.58 2.58 14.45
N ALA A 254 23.33 2.14 14.42
CA ALA A 254 22.36 2.50 13.38
C ALA A 254 22.09 4.01 13.38
N GLU A 255 21.94 4.64 14.54
CA GLU A 255 21.73 6.09 14.63
C GLU A 255 22.96 6.87 14.16
N THR A 256 24.16 6.42 14.51
CA THR A 256 25.41 7.02 14.02
C THR A 256 25.50 6.92 12.50
N LEU A 257 25.21 5.74 11.94
CA LEU A 257 25.22 5.52 10.49
C LEU A 257 24.16 6.38 9.79
N LEU A 258 22.96 6.47 10.35
CA LEU A 258 21.86 7.26 9.81
C LEU A 258 22.20 8.76 9.80
N LEU A 259 22.84 9.28 10.84
CA LEU A 259 23.34 10.67 10.87
C LEU A 259 24.35 10.93 9.76
N VAL A 260 25.28 10.00 9.53
CA VAL A 260 26.24 10.10 8.41
C VAL A 260 25.49 10.12 7.07
N VAL A 261 24.58 9.17 6.84
CA VAL A 261 23.81 9.08 5.60
C VAL A 261 22.96 10.35 5.39
N PHE A 262 22.29 10.84 6.43
CA PHE A 262 21.54 12.09 6.34
C PHE A 262 22.43 13.28 6.01
N ALA A 263 23.61 13.39 6.61
CA ALA A 263 24.56 14.46 6.27
C ALA A 263 24.95 14.41 4.78
N LEU A 264 25.18 13.22 4.23
CA LEU A 264 25.50 13.03 2.80
C LEU A 264 24.34 13.34 1.86
N VAL A 265 23.09 13.12 2.28
CA VAL A 265 21.91 13.40 1.45
C VAL A 265 21.51 14.88 1.54
N LEU A 266 21.50 15.43 2.76
CA LEU A 266 21.02 16.79 3.03
C LEU A 266 21.86 17.87 2.38
N ARG A 267 23.12 17.59 2.01
CA ARG A 267 23.96 18.55 1.28
C ARG A 267 23.43 18.94 -0.11
N ARG A 268 22.55 18.12 -0.71
CA ARG A 268 21.95 18.38 -2.04
C ARG A 268 20.47 18.76 -1.98
N LEU A 269 19.82 18.60 -0.83
CA LEU A 269 18.40 18.91 -0.70
C LEU A 269 18.20 20.41 -0.46
N PRO A 270 17.31 21.10 -1.19
CA PRO A 270 17.00 22.49 -0.92
C PRO A 270 16.47 22.65 0.50
N ILE A 271 16.92 23.70 1.20
CA ILE A 271 16.61 23.98 2.61
C ILE A 271 15.12 24.38 2.81
N ASP A 272 14.40 24.60 1.71
CA ASP A 272 13.00 24.98 1.75
C ASP A 272 12.09 23.78 2.03
N SER A 273 11.62 23.71 3.27
CA SER A 273 10.55 22.81 3.68
C SER A 273 9.25 23.23 2.99
N GLY A 274 8.78 22.41 2.04
CA GLY A 274 7.49 22.60 1.39
C GLY A 274 6.37 22.81 2.42
N ARG A 275 5.57 23.87 2.26
CA ARG A 275 4.47 24.16 3.18
C ARG A 275 3.39 23.09 3.05
N GLY A 276 3.17 22.33 4.14
CA GLY A 276 2.05 21.39 4.23
C GLY A 276 0.71 22.12 4.12
N ARG A 277 -0.29 21.49 3.50
CA ARG A 277 -1.62 22.07 3.25
C ARG A 277 -2.43 22.27 4.52
N LEU A 278 -2.27 21.37 5.49
CA LEU A 278 -2.96 21.45 6.78
C LEU A 278 -2.25 22.40 7.75
N PRO A 279 -3.00 23.20 8.51
CA PRO A 279 -2.43 24.02 9.56
C PRO A 279 -1.81 23.12 10.64
N PHE A 280 -0.71 23.59 11.23
CA PHE A 280 0.02 22.89 12.29
C PHE A 280 -0.86 22.31 13.42
N PRO A 281 -1.85 23.03 14.00
CA PRO A 281 -2.68 22.48 15.09
C PRO A 281 -3.46 21.22 14.68
N VAL A 282 -3.93 21.13 13.44
CA VAL A 282 -4.64 19.92 12.96
C VAL A 282 -3.68 18.75 12.83
N ARG A 283 -2.47 19.00 12.32
CA ARG A 283 -1.42 17.97 12.21
C ARG A 283 -0.97 17.48 13.58
N LEU A 284 -0.80 18.41 14.53
CA LEU A 284 -0.46 18.08 15.91
C LEU A 284 -1.56 17.25 16.57
N GLY A 285 -2.83 17.68 16.44
CA GLY A 285 -3.98 16.95 16.96
C GLY A 285 -4.08 15.54 16.39
N LEU A 286 -3.89 15.38 15.07
CA LEU A 286 -3.88 14.07 14.43
C LEU A 286 -2.71 13.20 14.92
N GLY A 287 -1.51 13.75 15.02
CA GLY A 287 -0.33 13.03 15.54
C GLY A 287 -0.52 12.56 16.99
N LEU A 288 -1.07 13.42 17.85
CA LEU A 288 -1.41 13.05 19.23
C LEU A 288 -2.50 11.98 19.29
N ALA A 289 -3.53 12.06 18.44
CA ALA A 289 -4.58 11.06 18.36
C ALA A 289 -4.03 9.69 17.91
N VAL A 290 -3.16 9.67 16.89
CA VAL A 290 -2.47 8.44 16.46
C VAL A 290 -1.61 7.89 17.58
N GLY A 291 -0.82 8.74 18.25
CA GLY A 291 -0.01 8.34 19.40
C GLY A 291 -0.84 7.71 20.52
N ALA A 292 -1.97 8.34 20.89
CA ALA A 292 -2.89 7.82 21.89
C ALA A 292 -3.49 6.46 21.49
N VAL A 293 -3.88 6.29 20.23
CA VAL A 293 -4.41 5.02 19.71
C VAL A 293 -3.35 3.93 19.73
N VAL A 294 -2.13 4.20 19.24
CA VAL A 294 -1.04 3.19 19.19
C VAL A 294 -0.57 2.81 20.59
N THR A 295 -0.35 3.78 21.48
CA THR A 295 0.02 3.52 22.87
C THR A 295 -1.10 2.79 23.61
N GLY A 296 -2.35 3.23 23.46
CA GLY A 296 -3.51 2.56 24.05
C GLY A 296 -3.69 1.13 23.58
N ALA A 297 -3.56 0.89 22.27
CA ALA A 297 -3.59 -0.46 21.70
C ALA A 297 -2.46 -1.35 22.26
N GLY A 298 -1.24 -0.81 22.40
CA GLY A 298 -0.12 -1.52 23.03
C GLY A 298 -0.38 -1.87 24.50
N MET A 299 -0.96 -0.95 25.27
CA MET A 299 -1.32 -1.19 26.67
C MET A 299 -2.42 -2.24 26.80
N LEU A 300 -3.47 -2.18 25.97
CA LEU A 300 -4.54 -3.19 25.94
C LEU A 300 -4.03 -4.56 25.49
N ALA A 301 -3.14 -4.61 24.50
CA ALA A 301 -2.51 -5.85 24.07
C ALA A 301 -1.62 -6.45 25.19
N SER A 302 -0.99 -5.59 26.00
CA SER A 302 -0.24 -6.03 27.18
C SER A 302 -1.14 -6.52 28.31
N SER A 303 -2.32 -5.91 28.51
CA SER A 303 -3.26 -6.33 29.55
C SER A 303 -3.99 -7.64 29.21
N ALA A 304 -4.11 -7.97 27.93
CA ALA A 304 -4.76 -9.20 27.45
C ALA A 304 -3.84 -10.44 27.45
N ARG A 305 -2.64 -10.37 28.07
CA ARG A 305 -1.70 -11.49 28.09
C ARG A 305 -2.03 -12.47 29.22
N ASP A 306 -2.58 -13.62 28.85
CA ASP A 306 -2.95 -14.68 29.82
C ASP A 306 -2.03 -15.91 29.80
N VAL A 307 -1.01 -15.93 28.94
CA VAL A 307 -0.13 -17.10 28.73
C VAL A 307 1.33 -16.74 29.03
N VAL A 308 2.08 -17.72 29.56
CA VAL A 308 3.53 -17.60 29.79
C VAL A 308 4.24 -17.28 28.47
N PRO A 309 5.04 -16.21 28.39
CA PRO A 309 5.75 -15.86 27.17
C PRO A 309 6.79 -16.92 26.76
N VAL A 310 6.90 -17.18 25.45
CA VAL A 310 7.93 -18.06 24.86
C VAL A 310 9.35 -17.64 25.26
N GLY A 311 9.57 -16.34 25.52
CA GLY A 311 10.84 -15.81 26.01
C GLY A 311 11.35 -16.48 27.30
N ALA A 312 10.47 -17.05 28.13
CA ALA A 312 10.86 -17.77 29.34
C ALA A 312 11.65 -19.06 29.04
N LEU A 313 11.47 -19.65 27.86
CA LEU A 313 12.17 -20.86 27.40
C LEU A 313 13.57 -20.56 26.84
N MET A 314 13.85 -19.30 26.52
CA MET A 314 15.09 -18.93 25.81
C MET A 314 16.33 -19.04 26.71
N ALA A 315 16.16 -18.94 28.04
CA ALA A 315 17.25 -19.10 29.00
C ALA A 315 17.80 -20.53 29.02
N THR A 316 16.96 -21.53 28.73
CA THR A 316 17.38 -22.94 28.62
C THR A 316 17.76 -23.32 27.19
N ALA A 317 17.08 -22.77 26.18
CA ALA A 317 17.35 -23.07 24.77
C ALA A 317 18.68 -22.48 24.26
N ALA A 318 19.12 -21.32 24.77
CA ALA A 318 20.36 -20.70 24.29
C ALA A 318 21.62 -21.55 24.56
N PRO A 319 21.82 -22.12 25.77
CA PRO A 319 22.89 -23.09 26.00
C PRO A 319 22.82 -24.34 25.12
N GLU A 320 21.63 -24.82 24.78
CA GLU A 320 21.45 -25.98 23.87
C GLU A 320 21.92 -25.66 22.44
N ALA A 321 21.72 -24.42 21.99
CA ALA A 321 22.30 -23.87 20.75
C ALA A 321 23.82 -23.52 20.88
N GLY A 322 24.45 -23.89 22.00
CA GLY A 322 25.86 -23.66 22.26
C GLY A 322 26.24 -22.21 22.60
N ALA A 323 25.30 -21.27 22.63
CA ALA A 323 25.58 -19.84 22.84
C ALA A 323 25.28 -19.38 24.27
N ARG A 324 26.16 -18.54 24.83
CA ARG A 324 25.94 -17.95 26.17
C ARG A 324 25.08 -16.69 26.11
N ASN A 325 25.15 -15.94 25.00
CA ASN A 325 24.28 -14.80 24.76
C ASN A 325 22.95 -15.27 24.15
N ILE A 326 21.85 -15.08 24.89
CA ILE A 326 20.50 -15.45 24.46
C ILE A 326 20.09 -14.73 23.17
N VAL A 327 20.48 -13.46 23.02
CA VAL A 327 20.13 -12.66 21.83
C VAL A 327 20.81 -13.24 20.59
N THR A 328 22.11 -13.55 20.69
CA THR A 328 22.86 -14.17 19.60
C THR A 328 22.33 -15.57 19.27
N ALA A 329 22.02 -16.38 20.28
CA ALA A 329 21.39 -17.68 20.08
C ALA A 329 20.07 -17.55 19.28
N LEU A 330 19.27 -16.53 19.60
CA LEU A 330 18.02 -16.29 18.90
C LEU A 330 18.23 -15.86 17.45
N ILE A 331 19.15 -14.92 17.20
CA ILE A 331 19.38 -14.31 15.89
C ILE A 331 20.14 -15.26 14.95
N VAL A 332 21.06 -16.07 15.46
CA VAL A 332 21.97 -16.88 14.63
C VAL A 332 21.53 -18.33 14.51
N ASP A 333 20.72 -18.83 15.44
CA ASP A 333 20.33 -20.24 15.49
C ASP A 333 18.79 -20.41 15.50
N ILE A 334 18.14 -20.14 16.64
CA ILE A 334 16.71 -20.46 16.87
C ILE A 334 15.78 -19.76 15.86
N ARG A 335 16.08 -18.49 15.51
CA ARG A 335 15.33 -17.68 14.54
C ARG A 335 16.22 -17.15 13.43
N ALA A 336 17.22 -17.94 13.03
CA ALA A 336 18.18 -17.57 11.98
C ALA A 336 17.52 -17.21 10.63
N TRP A 337 16.31 -17.70 10.37
CA TRP A 337 15.50 -17.34 9.20
C TRP A 337 15.22 -15.83 9.12
N ASP A 338 14.94 -15.19 10.26
CA ASP A 338 14.65 -13.75 10.30
C ASP A 338 15.90 -12.95 9.92
N THR A 339 17.06 -13.33 10.45
CA THR A 339 18.36 -12.69 10.17
C THR A 339 18.80 -12.86 8.71
N LEU A 340 18.55 -14.04 8.12
CA LEU A 340 18.79 -14.28 6.70
C LEU A 340 17.86 -13.39 5.84
N GLY A 341 16.60 -13.28 6.22
CA GLY A 341 15.62 -12.41 5.60
C GLY A 341 16.01 -10.94 5.67
N GLU A 342 16.38 -10.45 6.85
CA GLU A 342 16.89 -9.09 7.06
C GLU A 342 18.11 -8.80 6.20
N SER A 343 19.11 -9.68 6.19
CA SER A 343 20.32 -9.53 5.37
C SER A 343 20.00 -9.49 3.87
N THR A 344 19.04 -10.31 3.43
CA THR A 344 18.55 -10.30 2.04
C THR A 344 17.86 -8.97 1.72
N VAL A 345 17.00 -8.47 2.61
CA VAL A 345 16.33 -7.17 2.46
C VAL A 345 17.34 -6.03 2.38
N LEU A 346 18.40 -6.05 3.18
CA LEU A 346 19.46 -5.04 3.12
C LEU A 346 20.19 -5.06 1.77
N VAL A 347 20.53 -6.25 1.24
CA VAL A 347 21.15 -6.37 -0.08
C VAL A 347 20.22 -5.86 -1.18
N VAL A 348 18.93 -6.25 -1.16
CA VAL A 348 17.94 -5.79 -2.14
C VAL A 348 17.73 -4.27 -2.07
N LEU A 349 17.60 -3.71 -0.87
CA LEU A 349 17.48 -2.27 -0.64
C LEU A 349 18.68 -1.54 -1.22
N THR A 350 19.89 -2.02 -0.91
CA THR A 350 21.13 -1.40 -1.37
C THR A 350 21.24 -1.41 -2.89
N LEU A 351 21.01 -2.57 -3.52
CA LEU A 351 20.99 -2.69 -4.98
C LEU A 351 19.92 -1.79 -5.61
N GLY A 352 18.76 -1.64 -4.97
CA GLY A 352 17.70 -0.74 -5.39
C GLY A 352 18.12 0.73 -5.35
N VAL A 353 18.71 1.18 -4.24
CA VAL A 353 19.23 2.54 -4.07
C VAL A 353 20.30 2.84 -5.11
N THR A 354 21.28 1.95 -5.25
CA THR A 354 22.37 2.09 -6.23
C THR A 354 21.82 2.10 -7.66
N SER A 355 20.89 1.22 -8.00
CA SER A 355 20.25 1.25 -9.32
C SER A 355 19.56 2.60 -9.57
N LEU A 356 18.81 3.14 -8.62
CA LEU A 356 18.14 4.45 -8.76
C LEU A 356 19.12 5.61 -8.92
N VAL A 357 20.23 5.62 -8.17
CA VAL A 357 21.25 6.67 -8.25
C VAL A 357 21.99 6.60 -9.59
N PHE A 358 22.38 5.41 -10.03
CA PHE A 358 23.20 5.22 -11.24
C PHE A 358 22.39 5.11 -12.55
N LEU A 359 21.05 5.02 -12.50
CA LEU A 359 20.18 4.99 -13.68
C LEU A 359 20.34 6.21 -14.61
N ARG A 360 20.96 7.30 -14.16
CA ARG A 360 21.24 8.48 -14.99
C ARG A 360 22.46 8.36 -15.92
N ARG A 361 23.34 7.35 -15.82
CA ARG A 361 24.39 7.07 -16.83
C ARG A 361 24.71 5.57 -16.99
N ARG A 362 24.85 5.14 -18.25
CA ARG A 362 24.95 3.74 -18.71
C ARG A 362 26.36 3.12 -18.63
N SER A 363 27.25 3.56 -17.74
CA SER A 363 28.61 2.99 -17.71
C SER A 363 29.17 2.95 -16.30
N TYR A 364 28.97 1.79 -15.67
CA TYR A 364 29.73 1.35 -14.52
C TYR A 364 31.18 1.11 -14.95
N ARG A 365 32.08 2.02 -14.59
CA ARG A 365 33.53 1.79 -14.68
C ARG A 365 34.13 2.17 -13.33
N ILE A 366 34.76 1.21 -12.64
CA ILE A 366 35.81 1.63 -11.70
C ILE A 366 36.88 2.19 -12.61
N GLU A 367 37.03 3.51 -12.62
CA GLU A 367 38.34 4.05 -12.99
C GLU A 367 39.24 3.64 -11.82
N PRO A 368 40.24 2.76 -12.03
CA PRO A 368 41.36 2.70 -11.11
C PRO A 368 41.81 4.15 -10.92
N ALA A 369 42.26 4.52 -9.72
CA ALA A 369 42.96 5.78 -9.59
C ALA A 369 44.11 5.76 -10.60
N GLU A 370 43.93 6.35 -11.78
CA GLU A 370 45.02 6.75 -12.63
C GLU A 370 45.81 7.67 -11.71
N ALA A 371 46.99 7.20 -11.32
CA ALA A 371 48.03 8.11 -10.91
C ALA A 371 48.16 9.07 -12.08
N GLU A 372 47.52 10.24 -12.01
CA GLU A 372 47.83 11.37 -12.86
C GLU A 372 49.36 11.49 -12.76
N HIS A 373 50.06 11.05 -13.80
CA HIS A 373 51.45 11.41 -13.95
C HIS A 373 51.45 12.94 -13.97
N PRO A 374 52.03 13.61 -12.97
CA PRO A 374 52.06 15.05 -12.96
C PRO A 374 52.76 15.46 -14.24
N THR A 375 52.08 16.22 -15.09
CA THR A 375 52.77 16.95 -16.15
C THR A 375 53.90 17.72 -15.49
N ALA A 376 55.09 17.66 -16.10
CA ALA A 376 56.39 17.95 -15.51
C ALA A 376 56.63 19.41 -15.05
N GLU A 377 55.57 20.21 -14.87
CA GLU A 377 55.62 21.58 -14.37
C GLU A 377 54.62 21.86 -13.23
N ALA A 378 53.94 20.84 -12.69
CA ALA A 378 53.23 20.98 -11.43
C ALA A 378 54.22 20.78 -10.26
N HIS A 379 54.49 21.85 -9.52
CA HIS A 379 55.29 21.81 -8.29
C HIS A 379 54.87 20.61 -7.44
N TRP A 380 55.81 19.72 -7.14
CA TRP A 380 55.60 18.41 -6.48
C TRP A 380 54.86 18.45 -5.13
N LEU A 381 54.72 19.63 -4.53
CA LEU A 381 53.96 19.89 -3.30
C LEU A 381 52.51 20.34 -3.53
N ALA A 382 52.13 20.68 -4.76
CA ALA A 382 50.85 21.33 -5.08
C ALA A 382 49.88 20.48 -5.92
N SER A 383 50.32 19.37 -6.52
CA SER A 383 49.49 18.56 -7.43
C SER A 383 48.67 17.45 -6.76
N THR A 384 48.91 17.15 -5.48
CA THR A 384 48.20 16.06 -4.75
C THR A 384 47.20 16.56 -3.72
N LEU A 385 46.99 17.87 -3.61
CA LEU A 385 46.08 18.46 -2.63
C LEU A 385 44.71 18.73 -3.27
N PRO A 386 43.64 18.02 -2.86
CA PRO A 386 42.29 18.31 -3.32
C PRO A 386 41.87 19.73 -2.92
N ARG A 387 41.09 20.38 -3.78
CA ARG A 387 40.55 21.72 -3.54
C ARG A 387 39.53 21.67 -2.38
N GLY A 388 39.85 22.31 -1.25
CA GLY A 388 38.96 22.53 -0.11
C GLY A 388 39.71 22.73 1.22
N PRO A 389 39.15 23.43 2.22
CA PRO A 389 39.75 23.56 3.55
C PRO A 389 39.71 22.22 4.28
N ARG A 390 40.78 21.42 4.20
CA ARG A 390 40.92 20.21 5.01
C ARG A 390 41.18 20.59 6.48
N ALA A 391 40.34 20.12 7.38
CA ALA A 391 40.68 20.06 8.79
C ALA A 391 41.75 18.96 8.96
N LEU A 392 43.04 19.33 8.91
CA LEU A 392 44.17 18.39 9.04
C LEU A 392 44.03 17.48 10.27
N ALA A 393 43.53 18.04 11.38
CA ALA A 393 43.26 17.29 12.59
C ALA A 393 42.27 16.14 12.37
N PHE A 394 41.23 16.33 11.56
CA PHE A 394 40.24 15.29 11.26
C PHE A 394 40.84 14.17 10.41
N ASP A 395 41.67 14.48 9.41
CA ASP A 395 42.34 13.49 8.57
C ASP A 395 43.32 12.62 9.40
N VAL A 396 44.11 13.25 10.26
CA VAL A 396 45.03 12.54 11.16
C VAL A 396 44.26 11.62 12.12
N VAL A 397 43.18 12.11 12.74
CA VAL A 397 42.36 11.30 13.65
C VAL A 397 41.68 10.16 12.89
N ALA A 398 41.12 10.39 11.71
CA ALA A 398 40.46 9.38 10.89
C ALA A 398 41.41 8.22 10.53
N ARG A 399 42.66 8.52 10.14
CA ARG A 399 43.66 7.49 9.81
C ARG A 399 44.15 6.73 11.05
N LEU A 400 44.32 7.44 12.17
CA LEU A 400 44.79 6.86 13.42
C LEU A 400 43.74 5.91 14.04
N THR A 401 42.46 6.31 14.02
CA THR A 401 41.38 5.51 14.62
C THR A 401 40.95 4.35 13.73
N PHE A 402 41.13 4.42 12.41
CA PHE A 402 40.65 3.42 11.46
C PHE A 402 40.99 1.98 11.83
N HIS A 403 42.27 1.67 12.05
CA HIS A 403 42.71 0.30 12.36
C HIS A 403 42.20 -0.16 13.73
N THR A 404 42.13 0.75 14.71
CA THR A 404 41.59 0.46 16.04
C THR A 404 40.10 0.14 15.99
N VAL A 405 39.33 0.89 15.20
CA VAL A 405 37.89 0.65 15.01
C VAL A 405 37.65 -0.63 14.21
N LEU A 406 38.50 -0.96 13.22
CA LEU A 406 38.43 -2.25 12.53
C LEU A 406 38.75 -3.43 13.45
N LEU A 407 39.74 -3.29 14.34
CA LEU A 407 40.01 -4.31 15.36
C LEU A 407 38.81 -4.49 16.30
N LEU A 408 38.19 -3.39 16.72
CA LEU A 408 36.95 -3.43 17.51
C LEU A 408 35.81 -4.12 16.74
N SER A 409 35.66 -3.82 15.46
CA SER A 409 34.67 -4.43 14.57
C SER A 409 34.81 -5.94 14.50
N VAL A 410 36.03 -6.43 14.28
CA VAL A 410 36.36 -7.86 14.25
C VAL A 410 36.17 -8.49 15.64
N PHE A 411 36.56 -7.79 16.70
CA PHE A 411 36.33 -8.24 18.08
C PHE A 411 34.84 -8.42 18.38
N LEU A 412 33.97 -7.49 17.95
CA LEU A 412 32.52 -7.60 18.14
C LEU A 412 31.91 -8.79 17.39
N LEU A 413 32.44 -9.15 16.21
CA LEU A 413 32.05 -10.36 15.49
C LEU A 413 32.35 -11.62 16.32
N PHE A 414 33.55 -11.73 16.91
CA PHE A 414 33.94 -12.90 17.70
C PHE A 414 33.26 -12.96 19.08
N VAL A 415 33.08 -11.81 19.74
CA VAL A 415 32.50 -11.78 21.09
C VAL A 415 31.00 -12.07 21.10
N GLY A 416 30.29 -11.84 19.98
CA GLY A 416 28.83 -11.98 19.91
C GLY A 416 28.27 -13.30 20.47
N HIS A 417 29.00 -14.40 20.33
CA HIS A 417 28.58 -15.70 20.86
C HIS A 417 28.53 -15.78 22.40
N SER A 418 29.36 -14.97 23.08
CA SER A 418 29.56 -15.00 24.53
C SER A 418 29.15 -13.71 25.25
N GLY A 419 29.01 -12.61 24.52
CA GLY A 419 28.68 -11.29 25.05
C GLY A 419 28.04 -10.43 23.98
N VAL A 420 28.02 -9.12 24.23
CA VAL A 420 27.29 -8.15 23.40
C VAL A 420 28.06 -7.91 22.10
N GLY A 421 27.43 -8.17 20.95
CA GLY A 421 28.08 -8.07 19.65
C GLY A 421 27.38 -8.87 18.55
N GLY A 422 28.15 -9.34 17.57
CA GLY A 422 27.66 -10.14 16.45
C GLY A 422 28.00 -9.55 15.09
N GLY A 423 27.68 -10.32 14.03
CA GLY A 423 28.03 -9.97 12.65
C GLY A 423 27.47 -8.62 12.18
N PHE A 424 26.22 -8.31 12.52
CA PHE A 424 25.58 -7.05 12.13
C PHE A 424 26.22 -5.82 12.81
N ALA A 425 26.37 -5.84 14.13
CA ALA A 425 26.96 -4.75 14.90
C ALA A 425 28.42 -4.51 14.48
N GLY A 426 29.22 -5.58 14.35
CA GLY A 426 30.57 -5.50 13.80
C GLY A 426 30.58 -4.86 12.41
N GLY A 427 29.71 -5.33 11.50
CA GLY A 427 29.63 -4.83 10.14
C GLY A 427 29.35 -3.32 10.07
N ILE A 428 28.46 -2.79 10.92
CA ILE A 428 28.22 -1.34 11.00
C ILE A 428 29.45 -0.61 11.55
N VAL A 429 30.15 -1.14 12.56
CA VAL A 429 31.37 -0.51 13.10
C VAL A 429 32.46 -0.41 12.03
N ALA A 430 32.70 -1.48 11.26
CA ALA A 430 33.58 -1.43 10.09
C ALA A 430 33.10 -0.41 9.04
N GLY A 431 31.79 -0.40 8.75
CA GLY A 431 31.16 0.57 7.86
C GLY A 431 31.37 2.03 8.30
N LEU A 432 31.25 2.31 9.60
CA LEU A 432 31.51 3.62 10.19
C LEU A 432 32.99 4.02 10.10
N ALA A 433 33.91 3.06 10.28
CA ALA A 433 35.34 3.31 10.06
C ALA A 433 35.62 3.74 8.60
N ILE A 434 34.97 3.08 7.65
CA ILE A 434 35.04 3.43 6.23
C ILE A 434 34.39 4.80 5.97
N ALA A 435 33.26 5.09 6.58
CA ALA A 435 32.57 6.37 6.48
C ALA A 435 33.42 7.54 6.97
N VAL A 436 34.11 7.38 8.11
CA VAL A 436 35.01 8.40 8.66
C VAL A 436 36.17 8.69 7.69
N ARG A 437 36.75 7.66 7.06
CA ARG A 437 37.77 7.85 6.01
C ARG A 437 37.22 8.55 4.77
N TYR A 438 36.02 8.19 4.33
CA TYR A 438 35.35 8.85 3.22
C TYR A 438 35.10 10.34 3.52
N LEU A 439 34.62 10.68 4.72
CA LEU A 439 34.43 12.07 5.13
C LEU A 439 35.76 12.86 5.18
N ALA A 440 36.88 12.20 5.49
CA ALA A 440 38.19 12.86 5.63
C ALA A 440 38.88 13.14 4.30
N GLY A 441 38.80 12.22 3.33
CA GLY A 441 39.53 12.36 2.06
C GLY A 441 38.73 12.08 0.79
N GLY A 442 37.40 12.02 0.89
CA GLY A 442 36.48 11.91 -0.23
C GLY A 442 36.57 10.58 -0.98
N ARG A 443 36.17 10.61 -2.26
CA ARG A 443 36.05 9.41 -3.11
C ARG A 443 37.34 8.60 -3.26
N ASN A 444 38.50 9.27 -3.29
CA ASN A 444 39.79 8.61 -3.50
C ASN A 444 40.23 7.82 -2.25
N GLU A 445 40.00 8.35 -1.05
CA GLU A 445 40.29 7.61 0.20
C GLU A 445 39.37 6.39 0.37
N LEU A 446 38.12 6.48 -0.07
CA LEU A 446 37.19 5.34 -0.05
C LEU A 446 37.69 4.20 -0.94
N ALA A 447 38.16 4.52 -2.16
CA ALA A 447 38.70 3.52 -3.08
C ALA A 447 39.98 2.84 -2.56
N VAL A 448 40.82 3.58 -1.82
CA VAL A 448 42.02 3.03 -1.18
C VAL A 448 41.67 2.21 0.07
N ALA A 449 40.65 2.62 0.83
CA ALA A 449 40.25 1.93 2.05
C ALA A 449 39.62 0.56 1.79
N VAL A 450 38.77 0.46 0.76
CA VAL A 450 38.10 -0.79 0.36
C VAL A 450 38.18 -0.92 -1.17
N PRO A 451 39.21 -1.59 -1.71
CA PRO A 451 39.40 -1.75 -3.15
C PRO A 451 38.47 -2.78 -3.79
N VAL A 452 37.60 -3.42 -3.00
CA VAL A 452 36.65 -4.44 -3.45
C VAL A 452 35.33 -3.78 -3.80
N HIS A 453 34.66 -4.30 -4.82
CA HIS A 453 33.31 -3.87 -5.18
C HIS A 453 32.29 -4.19 -4.08
N ALA A 454 31.48 -3.19 -3.70
CA ALA A 454 30.39 -3.36 -2.74
C ALA A 454 29.43 -4.51 -3.11
N GLY A 455 29.08 -4.63 -4.40
CA GLY A 455 28.25 -5.74 -4.90
C GLY A 455 28.89 -7.13 -4.72
N VAL A 456 30.22 -7.23 -4.78
CA VAL A 456 30.94 -8.49 -4.52
C VAL A 456 30.91 -8.81 -3.03
N LEU A 457 31.13 -7.82 -2.16
CA LEU A 457 31.02 -8.04 -0.70
C LEU A 457 29.60 -8.49 -0.32
N MET A 458 28.57 -7.80 -0.80
CA MET A 458 27.18 -8.19 -0.56
C MET A 458 26.86 -9.59 -1.11
N GLY A 459 27.30 -9.90 -2.34
CA GLY A 459 27.07 -11.21 -2.95
C GLY A 459 27.78 -12.34 -2.20
N VAL A 460 29.05 -12.14 -1.83
CA VAL A 460 29.84 -13.12 -1.06
C VAL A 460 29.25 -13.30 0.33
N GLY A 461 28.91 -12.22 1.02
CA GLY A 461 28.34 -12.28 2.37
C GLY A 461 26.99 -12.99 2.40
N LEU A 462 26.10 -12.68 1.45
CA LEU A 462 24.82 -13.36 1.34
C LEU A 462 24.98 -14.83 0.94
N THR A 463 25.88 -15.13 0.00
CA THR A 463 26.19 -16.51 -0.41
C THR A 463 26.77 -17.31 0.75
N LEU A 464 27.63 -16.70 1.57
CA LEU A 464 28.21 -17.34 2.75
C LEU A 464 27.11 -17.66 3.78
N SER A 465 26.26 -16.67 4.11
CA SER A 465 25.16 -16.84 5.08
C SER A 465 24.13 -17.87 4.60
N ALA A 466 23.65 -17.75 3.35
CA ALA A 466 22.70 -18.68 2.76
C ALA A 466 23.32 -20.07 2.54
N GLY A 467 24.60 -20.13 2.20
CA GLY A 467 25.36 -21.37 2.10
C GLY A 467 25.39 -22.10 3.44
N THR A 468 25.79 -21.40 4.52
CA THR A 468 25.81 -21.96 5.87
C THR A 468 24.43 -22.43 6.34
N ALA A 469 23.37 -21.72 5.95
CA ALA A 469 21.99 -22.10 6.24
C ALA A 469 21.57 -23.45 5.64
N VAL A 470 22.16 -23.85 4.52
CA VAL A 470 21.79 -25.09 3.81
C VAL A 470 22.73 -26.25 4.17
N ILE A 471 23.88 -26.00 4.81
CA ILE A 471 24.86 -27.04 5.16
C ILE A 471 24.24 -28.14 6.03
N GLY A 472 23.38 -27.81 6.99
CA GLY A 472 22.71 -28.82 7.83
C GLY A 472 21.95 -29.89 7.03
N LEU A 473 21.31 -29.50 5.92
CA LEU A 473 20.60 -30.42 5.03
C LEU A 473 21.53 -31.48 4.41
N LEU A 474 22.80 -31.14 4.17
CA LEU A 474 23.79 -32.09 3.64
C LEU A 474 24.17 -33.18 4.66
N PHE A 475 23.98 -32.90 5.95
CA PHE A 475 24.24 -33.82 7.06
C PHE A 475 22.96 -34.50 7.58
N GLY A 476 21.83 -34.34 6.89
CA GLY A 476 20.56 -34.95 7.25
C GLY A 476 19.80 -34.25 8.37
N SER A 477 20.23 -33.05 8.78
CA SER A 477 19.50 -32.21 9.72
C SER A 477 18.62 -31.18 9.01
N ALA A 478 17.90 -30.35 9.77
CA ALA A 478 17.05 -29.31 9.19
C ALA A 478 17.89 -28.16 8.59
N ALA A 479 17.30 -27.37 7.69
CA ALA A 479 17.93 -26.12 7.25
C ALA A 479 18.08 -25.17 8.45
N LEU A 480 19.20 -24.44 8.48
CA LEU A 480 19.63 -23.53 9.56
C LEU A 480 19.94 -24.20 10.91
N ASP A 481 20.02 -25.52 10.94
CA ASP A 481 20.58 -26.23 12.08
C ASP A 481 22.10 -26.00 12.14
N MET A 482 22.55 -25.25 13.14
CA MET A 482 23.95 -24.82 13.22
C MET A 482 24.81 -25.92 13.85
N LEU A 483 25.78 -26.42 13.09
CA LEU A 483 26.71 -27.43 13.54
C LEU A 483 27.81 -26.76 14.39
N ALA A 484 28.06 -27.30 15.58
CA ALA A 484 29.15 -26.89 16.45
C ALA A 484 30.18 -28.01 16.60
N THR A 485 31.46 -27.66 16.66
CA THR A 485 32.56 -28.60 16.91
C THR A 485 33.62 -27.94 17.77
N ASP A 486 34.14 -28.69 18.73
CA ASP A 486 35.21 -28.25 19.62
C ASP A 486 36.55 -28.61 19.01
N VAL A 487 37.29 -27.59 18.59
CA VAL A 487 38.63 -27.77 18.03
C VAL A 487 39.66 -27.33 19.05
N SER A 488 40.60 -28.21 19.38
CA SER A 488 41.76 -27.85 20.19
C SER A 488 42.82 -27.20 19.29
N VAL A 489 43.03 -25.89 19.46
CA VAL A 489 44.06 -25.14 18.73
C VAL A 489 45.31 -25.05 19.61
N PRO A 490 46.49 -25.47 19.13
CA PRO A 490 47.75 -25.29 19.87
C PRO A 490 47.96 -23.80 20.19
N LEU A 491 48.37 -23.48 21.43
CA LEU A 491 48.47 -22.13 22.04
C LEU A 491 47.17 -21.46 22.53
N VAL A 492 45.99 -21.77 21.98
CA VAL A 492 44.75 -21.01 22.27
C VAL A 492 43.79 -21.80 23.19
N GLY A 493 43.90 -23.13 23.22
CA GLY A 493 43.03 -24.01 24.02
C GLY A 493 41.88 -24.60 23.20
N HIS A 494 40.80 -25.03 23.89
CA HIS A 494 39.59 -25.53 23.24
C HIS A 494 38.74 -24.36 22.73
N VAL A 495 38.54 -24.29 21.42
CA VAL A 495 37.70 -23.27 20.76
C VAL A 495 36.44 -23.95 20.24
N HIS A 496 35.27 -23.51 20.73
CA HIS A 496 33.97 -23.88 20.15
C HIS A 496 33.83 -23.17 18.79
N LEU A 497 33.96 -23.93 17.70
CA LEU A 497 33.72 -23.45 16.34
C LEU A 497 32.31 -23.86 15.92
N SER A 498 31.45 -22.87 15.70
CA SER A 498 30.09 -23.09 15.19
C SER A 498 29.97 -22.56 13.77
N THR A 499 29.19 -23.23 12.93
CA THR A 499 28.76 -22.71 11.62
C THR A 499 27.97 -21.40 11.77
N GLY A 500 27.43 -21.12 12.95
CA GLY A 500 26.84 -19.82 13.30
C GLY A 500 27.82 -18.65 13.19
N LEU A 501 29.11 -18.85 13.47
CA LEU A 501 30.12 -17.80 13.26
C LEU A 501 30.34 -17.51 11.76
N LEU A 502 30.28 -18.54 10.91
CA LEU A 502 30.38 -18.37 9.46
C LEU A 502 29.13 -17.68 8.90
N PHE A 503 27.95 -18.01 9.45
CA PHE A 503 26.71 -17.29 9.14
C PHE A 503 26.84 -15.80 9.50
N ASP A 504 27.26 -15.49 10.72
CA ASP A 504 27.49 -14.11 11.18
C ASP A 504 28.58 -13.38 10.40
N LEU A 505 29.63 -14.09 9.98
CA LEU A 505 30.66 -13.54 9.09
C LEU A 505 30.07 -13.14 7.73
N GLY A 506 29.14 -13.94 7.20
CA GLY A 506 28.43 -13.60 5.98
C GLY A 506 27.59 -12.32 6.14
N VAL A 507 26.87 -12.20 7.26
CA VAL A 507 26.13 -10.98 7.61
C VAL A 507 27.07 -9.78 7.74
N TYR A 508 28.18 -9.94 8.47
CA TYR A 508 29.22 -8.92 8.64
C TYR A 508 29.74 -8.37 7.32
N ILE A 509 30.13 -9.26 6.39
CA ILE A 509 30.63 -8.86 5.06
C ILE A 509 29.53 -8.15 4.25
N SER A 510 28.28 -8.62 4.35
CA SER A 510 27.15 -8.03 3.63
C SER A 510 26.87 -6.60 4.10
N VAL A 511 26.91 -6.37 5.41
CA VAL A 511 26.70 -5.03 6.01
C VAL A 511 27.84 -4.07 5.64
N ILE A 512 29.09 -4.53 5.60
CA ILE A 512 30.21 -3.70 5.11
C ILE A 512 29.98 -3.31 3.65
N GLY A 513 29.59 -4.27 2.81
CA GLY A 513 29.25 -4.03 1.41
C GLY A 513 28.13 -3.01 1.26
N MET A 514 27.06 -3.12 2.06
CA MET A 514 25.96 -2.15 2.09
C MET A 514 26.45 -0.73 2.41
N VAL A 515 27.19 -0.56 3.53
CA VAL A 515 27.64 0.78 3.93
C VAL A 515 28.56 1.37 2.87
N GLN A 516 29.46 0.56 2.30
CA GLN A 516 30.33 1.00 1.21
C GLN A 516 29.52 1.48 0.00
N ASP A 517 28.47 0.76 -0.40
CA ASP A 517 27.65 1.13 -1.56
C ASP A 517 26.86 2.41 -1.31
N VAL A 518 26.31 2.57 -0.10
CA VAL A 518 25.61 3.79 0.31
C VAL A 518 26.54 5.00 0.26
N LEU A 519 27.76 4.89 0.80
CA LEU A 519 28.77 5.95 0.73
C LEU A 519 29.20 6.26 -0.71
N ARG A 520 29.30 5.25 -1.56
CA ARG A 520 29.65 5.44 -2.97
C ARG A 520 28.53 6.12 -3.75
N GLY A 521 27.29 5.65 -3.59
CA GLY A 521 26.11 6.16 -4.29
C GLY A 521 25.68 7.54 -3.81
N LEU A 522 25.51 7.73 -2.50
CA LEU A 522 25.05 9.01 -1.94
C LEU A 522 26.18 10.01 -1.70
N GLY A 523 27.40 9.51 -1.52
CA GLY A 523 28.61 10.30 -1.36
C GLY A 523 29.31 10.58 -2.69
N ALA A 524 30.13 9.63 -3.13
CA ALA A 524 31.07 9.85 -4.24
C ALA A 524 30.39 10.22 -5.58
N GLU A 525 29.25 9.61 -5.91
CA GLU A 525 28.53 9.91 -7.16
C GLU A 525 27.85 11.29 -7.12
N LEU A 526 27.28 11.69 -5.97
CA LEU A 526 26.75 13.04 -5.80
C LEU A 526 27.87 14.09 -5.90
N ASP A 527 29.06 13.82 -5.35
CA ASP A 527 30.23 14.71 -5.49
C ASP A 527 30.57 14.92 -6.96
N ARG A 528 30.60 13.84 -7.76
CA ARG A 528 30.84 13.92 -9.20
C ARG A 528 29.77 14.73 -9.94
N GLN A 529 28.51 14.63 -9.53
CA GLN A 529 27.43 15.41 -10.15
C GLN A 529 27.56 16.90 -9.83
N ILE A 530 27.94 17.26 -8.61
CA ILE A 530 28.20 18.65 -8.21
C ILE A 530 29.39 19.20 -9.00
N ASP A 531 30.52 18.48 -9.03
CA ASP A 531 31.71 18.88 -9.80
C ASP A 531 31.37 19.12 -11.30
N ALA A 532 30.49 18.29 -11.88
CA ALA A 532 30.06 18.40 -13.27
C ALA A 532 29.07 19.54 -13.54
N GLU A 533 28.24 19.91 -12.56
CA GLU A 533 27.30 21.05 -12.64
C GLU A 533 28.02 22.39 -12.42
N GLU A 534 29.07 22.45 -11.58
CA GLU A 534 29.86 23.67 -11.33
C GLU A 534 30.95 23.94 -12.39
N GLY A 535 31.40 22.89 -13.09
CA GLY A 535 32.47 22.96 -14.10
C GLY A 535 32.00 23.22 -15.54
N GLY A 536 30.69 23.34 -15.79
CA GLY A 536 30.10 23.67 -17.10
C GLY A 536 29.36 24.98 -17.07
#